data_AF-A0A143BSK1-F1
#
_entry.id   AF-A0A143BSK1-F1
#
_cell.length_a   1.000
_cell.length_b   1.000
_cell.length_c   1.000
_cell.angle_alpha   90.00
_cell.angle_beta   90.00
_cell.angle_gamma   90.00
#
_symmetry.space_group_name_H-M   'P 1'
#
loop_
_entity.id
_entity.type
_entity.pdbx_description
1 polymer ?
#
loop_
_entity_poly.entity_id
_entity_poly.type
_entity_poly.pdbx_seq_one_letter_code
_entity_poly.pdbx_strand_id
1 'polypeptide(L)'
;MSDWEAGQHSADTADTYAYLRLLNAFREQLPTTYEPDWAALRKRPATQAAAPATPAIPAQASAPDPKAKPSRRGARWTHEEKDRLRTAFLAGTSLQEMAESLGRGEKALRWALYRLNLIPFPVDDVPAPHAEPKKKPKAYTVAEKRKTHPNAYEPWSTEDQRLAECCVTGASLAELAQEFGRNQGGIASRLLKIDADGPAVEEAWEHGG
;
A
#
# COMPACT_ATOMS: atom_id res chain seq x y z
N MET A 1 42.42 -42.94 -1.64
CA MET A 1 41.25 -42.30 -2.27
C MET A 1 40.37 -41.81 -1.14
N SER A 2 40.80 -40.71 -0.52
CA SER A 2 40.36 -40.28 0.80
C SER A 2 39.13 -39.38 0.71
N ASP A 3 38.19 -39.67 1.60
CA ASP A 3 37.03 -38.85 1.95
C ASP A 3 37.40 -37.36 2.10
N TRP A 4 36.86 -36.51 1.23
CA TRP A 4 36.90 -35.05 1.39
C TRP A 4 35.52 -34.57 1.86
N GLU A 5 35.38 -34.70 3.16
CA GLU A 5 34.72 -33.81 4.12
C GLU A 5 33.46 -33.02 3.70
N ALA A 6 32.39 -33.37 4.41
CA ALA A 6 31.19 -32.59 4.60
C ALA A 6 31.49 -31.17 5.12
N GLY A 7 31.28 -30.18 4.26
CA GLY A 7 31.13 -28.76 4.64
C GLY A 7 29.68 -28.33 4.52
N GLN A 8 28.80 -28.84 5.40
CA GLN A 8 27.50 -28.20 5.61
C GLN A 8 27.77 -26.86 6.31
N HIS A 9 27.91 -25.79 5.53
CA HIS A 9 27.81 -24.43 6.06
C HIS A 9 26.38 -24.23 6.57
N SER A 10 26.18 -24.48 7.85
CA SER A 10 25.14 -23.82 8.63
C SER A 10 25.41 -22.32 8.51
N ALA A 11 24.74 -21.64 7.59
CA ALA A 11 24.76 -20.19 7.54
C ALA A 11 24.06 -19.67 8.80
N ASP A 12 24.84 -19.47 9.85
CA ASP A 12 24.38 -18.76 11.04
C ASP A 12 23.92 -17.37 10.59
N THR A 13 22.72 -16.97 10.99
CA THR A 13 22.21 -15.62 10.75
C THR A 13 23.21 -14.54 11.19
N ALA A 14 23.99 -14.80 12.25
CA ALA A 14 25.05 -13.91 12.72
C ALA A 14 26.16 -13.69 11.66
N ASP A 15 26.53 -14.73 10.91
CA ASP A 15 27.57 -14.66 9.87
C ASP A 15 27.11 -13.86 8.64
N THR A 16 25.82 -13.92 8.31
CA THR A 16 25.26 -13.13 7.20
C THR A 16 25.32 -11.63 7.50
N TYR A 17 25.03 -11.23 8.75
CA TYR A 17 25.14 -9.83 9.18
C TYR A 17 26.59 -9.37 9.34
N ALA A 18 27.50 -10.26 9.73
CA ALA A 18 28.94 -9.96 9.76
C ALA A 18 29.48 -9.68 8.36
N TYR A 19 29.08 -10.49 7.37
CA TYR A 19 29.46 -10.30 5.96
C TYR A 19 28.95 -8.97 5.39
N LEU A 20 27.71 -8.57 5.71
CA LEU A 20 27.16 -7.29 5.27
C LEU A 20 27.81 -6.07 5.95
N ARG A 21 28.23 -6.19 7.22
CA ARG A 21 29.04 -5.17 7.90
C ARG A 21 30.41 -5.00 7.24
N LEU A 22 31.05 -6.11 6.86
CA LEU A 22 32.34 -6.09 6.16
C LEU A 22 32.26 -5.43 4.78
N LEU A 23 31.20 -5.73 4.01
CA LEU A 23 30.99 -5.11 2.69
C LEU A 23 30.75 -3.59 2.77
N ASN A 24 30.00 -3.12 3.78
CA ASN A 24 29.84 -1.69 4.00
C ASN A 24 31.12 -1.02 4.51
N ALA A 25 31.91 -1.69 5.36
CA ALA A 25 33.21 -1.16 5.78
C ALA A 25 34.18 -1.02 4.60
N PHE A 26 34.17 -1.96 3.65
CA PHE A 26 34.95 -1.86 2.41
C PHE A 26 34.51 -0.69 1.52
N ARG A 27 33.21 -0.41 1.46
CA ARG A 27 32.66 0.72 0.71
C ARG A 27 33.13 2.08 1.25
N GLU A 28 33.36 2.19 2.55
CA GLU A 28 33.90 3.39 3.22
C GLU A 28 35.44 3.54 3.07
N GLN A 29 36.15 2.47 2.68
CA GLN A 29 37.60 2.50 2.41
C GLN A 29 37.94 2.82 0.96
N LEU A 30 36.95 2.88 0.07
CA LEU A 30 37.15 3.35 -1.29
C LEU A 30 37.30 4.88 -1.27
N PRO A 31 38.36 5.43 -1.92
CA PRO A 31 38.48 6.88 -2.06
C PRO A 31 37.22 7.44 -2.70
N THR A 32 36.70 8.55 -2.18
CA THR A 32 35.55 9.29 -2.74
C THR A 32 35.79 9.78 -4.18
N THR A 33 37.00 9.61 -4.71
CA THR A 33 37.42 9.86 -6.09
C THR A 33 37.42 8.63 -7.00
N TYR A 34 37.09 7.42 -6.52
CA TYR A 34 36.81 6.30 -7.41
C TYR A 34 35.42 6.48 -8.04
N GLU A 35 35.37 7.28 -9.09
CA GLU A 35 34.23 7.37 -9.98
C GLU A 35 34.42 6.30 -11.08
N PRO A 36 33.56 5.25 -11.16
CA PRO A 36 33.45 4.51 -12.41
C PRO A 36 33.05 5.52 -13.47
N ASP A 37 33.72 5.55 -14.63
CA ASP A 37 33.48 6.51 -15.71
C ASP A 37 32.06 6.37 -16.31
N TRP A 38 31.08 6.88 -15.58
CA TRP A 38 29.70 7.07 -16.03
C TRP A 38 29.60 8.36 -16.87
N ALA A 39 30.62 9.22 -16.83
CA ALA A 39 30.69 10.54 -17.47
C ALA A 39 30.89 10.47 -18.99
N ALA A 40 31.44 9.37 -19.52
CA ALA A 40 31.50 9.12 -20.97
C ALA A 40 30.13 9.05 -21.67
N LEU A 41 29.03 8.84 -20.93
CA LEU A 41 27.69 8.60 -21.48
C LEU A 41 26.78 9.85 -21.53
N ARG A 42 27.16 10.98 -20.94
CA ARG A 42 26.23 12.13 -20.77
C ARG A 42 26.88 13.51 -20.97
N LYS A 43 27.31 13.84 -22.19
CA LYS A 43 27.59 15.25 -22.60
C LYS A 43 26.24 15.96 -22.85
N ARG A 44 25.81 16.93 -22.01
CA ARG A 44 25.98 18.44 -21.99
C ARG A 44 24.79 19.19 -22.68
N PRO A 45 24.50 20.50 -22.44
CA PRO A 45 24.86 21.46 -21.38
C PRO A 45 23.65 22.20 -20.73
N ALA A 46 23.99 23.16 -19.87
CA ALA A 46 23.23 23.82 -18.80
C ALA A 46 22.30 24.99 -19.16
N THR A 47 21.45 25.37 -18.21
CA THR A 47 21.14 26.79 -17.89
C THR A 47 20.84 26.91 -16.38
N GLN A 48 21.54 27.86 -15.73
CA GLN A 48 21.39 28.25 -14.32
C GLN A 48 20.37 29.39 -14.18
N ALA A 49 19.72 29.48 -13.02
CA ALA A 49 19.37 30.76 -12.38
C ALA A 49 19.14 30.57 -10.87
N ALA A 50 19.50 31.58 -10.08
CA ALA A 50 19.90 31.49 -8.68
C ALA A 50 18.93 32.13 -7.65
N ALA A 51 18.89 31.54 -6.44
CA ALA A 51 18.83 32.12 -5.07
C ALA A 51 17.64 33.05 -4.64
N PRO A 52 17.42 33.39 -3.34
CA PRO A 52 18.17 33.09 -2.10
C PRO A 52 17.28 32.63 -0.90
N ALA A 53 17.82 32.74 0.32
CA ALA A 53 17.61 31.87 1.49
C ALA A 53 16.80 32.46 2.67
N THR A 54 16.21 31.54 3.48
CA THR A 54 15.91 31.45 4.95
C THR A 54 15.26 32.63 5.72
N PRO A 55 14.51 32.43 6.86
CA PRO A 55 14.89 31.56 7.99
C PRO A 55 13.78 30.77 8.76
N ALA A 56 14.27 29.71 9.41
CA ALA A 56 13.96 29.19 10.76
C ALA A 56 12.50 29.14 11.28
N ILE A 57 11.97 27.91 11.36
CA ILE A 57 10.89 27.52 12.27
C ILE A 57 11.54 26.70 13.41
N PRO A 58 11.33 27.02 14.70
CA PRO A 58 11.88 26.22 15.79
C PRO A 58 11.16 24.87 15.86
N ALA A 59 11.93 23.80 15.64
CA ALA A 59 11.51 22.45 15.92
C ALA A 59 11.38 22.28 17.44
N GLN A 60 10.15 22.24 17.94
CA GLN A 60 9.86 21.75 19.27
C GLN A 60 10.20 20.27 19.32
N ALA A 61 11.36 19.95 19.92
CA ALA A 61 11.70 18.60 20.32
C ALA A 61 10.80 18.22 21.50
N SER A 62 9.70 17.50 21.22
CA SER A 62 8.98 16.78 22.27
C SER A 62 9.82 15.58 22.66
N ALA A 63 10.47 15.66 23.82
CA ALA A 63 11.06 14.50 24.49
C ALA A 63 9.97 13.43 24.70
N PRO A 64 10.20 12.16 24.34
CA PRO A 64 9.22 11.12 24.62
C PRO A 64 9.30 10.70 26.09
N ASP A 65 8.15 10.67 26.75
CA ASP A 65 7.93 10.04 28.04
C ASP A 65 8.45 8.58 28.06
N PRO A 66 9.16 8.14 29.12
CA PRO A 66 9.79 6.82 29.17
C PRO A 66 8.82 5.64 29.34
N LYS A 67 7.50 5.83 29.24
CA LYS A 67 6.49 4.75 29.38
C LYS A 67 5.27 4.93 28.46
N ALA A 68 5.49 5.26 27.19
CA ALA A 68 4.42 5.20 26.20
C ALA A 68 3.98 3.73 25.97
N LYS A 69 2.70 3.45 26.20
CA LYS A 69 2.07 2.14 25.92
C LYS A 69 2.35 1.73 24.46
N PRO A 70 2.54 0.44 24.16
CA PRO A 70 2.87 0.00 22.81
C PRO A 70 1.80 0.50 21.84
N SER A 71 2.28 1.15 20.80
CA SER A 71 1.46 1.73 19.76
C SER A 71 0.56 0.65 19.17
N ARG A 72 -0.76 0.88 19.19
CA ARG A 72 -1.77 -0.13 18.85
C ARG A 72 -1.43 -0.78 17.49
N ARG A 73 -1.74 -2.07 17.35
CA ARG A 73 -1.69 -2.78 16.06
C ARG A 73 -2.35 -1.90 14.99
N GLY A 74 -1.56 -1.43 14.02
CA GLY A 74 -2.04 -0.58 12.91
C GLY A 74 -1.70 0.91 12.97
N ALA A 75 -1.04 1.42 14.01
CA ALA A 75 -0.64 2.83 14.02
C ALA A 75 0.45 3.12 12.97
N ARG A 76 0.30 4.25 12.26
CA ARG A 76 1.23 4.71 11.21
C ARG A 76 2.63 4.92 11.78
N TRP A 77 3.66 4.69 10.95
CA TRP A 77 5.05 5.01 11.26
C TRP A 77 5.31 6.48 10.97
N THR A 78 5.65 7.26 11.99
CA THR A 78 6.05 8.67 11.86
C THR A 78 7.44 8.80 11.22
N HIS A 79 7.79 9.99 10.73
CA HIS A 79 9.14 10.25 10.21
C HIS A 79 10.19 10.10 11.31
N GLU A 80 9.95 10.66 12.50
CA GLU A 80 10.87 10.55 13.64
C GLU A 80 11.13 9.11 14.06
N GLU A 81 10.10 8.26 14.13
CA GLU A 81 10.28 6.83 14.44
C GLU A 81 11.17 6.14 13.38
N LYS A 82 11.03 6.49 12.10
CA LYS A 82 11.86 5.94 11.02
C LYS A 82 13.31 6.44 11.10
N ASP A 83 13.52 7.70 11.45
CA ASP A 83 14.86 8.29 11.60
C ASP A 83 15.60 7.71 12.81
N ARG A 84 14.90 7.49 13.92
CA ARG A 84 15.43 6.77 15.08
C ARG A 84 15.77 5.34 14.74
N LEU A 85 14.88 4.64 14.03
CA LEU A 85 15.11 3.26 13.58
C LEU A 85 16.34 3.17 12.65
N ARG A 86 16.51 4.12 11.73
CA ARG A 86 17.66 4.19 10.82
C ARG A 86 18.96 4.42 11.60
N THR A 87 18.96 5.40 12.50
CA THR A 87 20.15 5.74 13.30
C THR A 87 20.55 4.58 14.20
N ALA A 88 19.60 3.96 14.91
CA ALA A 88 19.88 2.82 15.78
C ALA A 88 20.37 1.58 15.01
N PHE A 89 19.80 1.32 13.83
CA PHE A 89 20.24 0.22 12.98
C PHE A 89 21.69 0.43 12.48
N LEU A 90 22.03 1.66 12.09
CA LEU A 90 23.40 2.01 11.68
C LEU A 90 24.39 1.99 12.87
N ALA A 91 23.92 2.32 14.08
CA ALA A 91 24.72 2.22 15.30
C ALA A 91 24.94 0.77 15.77
N GLY A 92 24.34 -0.23 15.11
CA GLY A 92 24.49 -1.64 15.43
C GLY A 92 23.66 -2.12 16.61
N THR A 93 22.67 -1.34 17.05
CA THR A 93 21.72 -1.74 18.09
C THR A 93 20.93 -2.97 17.66
N SER A 94 20.58 -3.85 18.60
CA SER A 94 19.82 -5.06 18.29
C SER A 94 18.35 -4.75 17.96
N LEU A 95 17.69 -5.62 17.18
CA LEU A 95 16.27 -5.47 16.83
C LEU A 95 15.36 -5.46 18.07
N GLN A 96 15.73 -6.20 19.11
CA GLN A 96 14.98 -6.28 20.35
C GLN A 96 15.03 -4.96 21.13
N GLU A 97 16.22 -4.38 21.31
CA GLU A 97 16.38 -3.08 21.99
C GLU A 97 15.68 -1.94 21.21
N MET A 98 15.72 -1.99 19.88
CA MET A 98 14.97 -1.06 19.03
C MET A 98 13.45 -1.24 19.19
N ALA A 99 12.97 -2.48 19.32
CA ALA A 99 11.55 -2.80 19.51
C ALA A 99 11.05 -2.28 20.87
N GLU A 100 11.82 -2.49 21.93
CA GLU A 100 11.54 -2.02 23.29
C GLU A 100 11.51 -0.49 23.35
N SER A 101 12.51 0.19 22.78
CA SER A 101 12.58 1.66 22.78
C SER A 101 11.47 2.34 21.97
N LEU A 102 11.00 1.72 20.88
CA LEU A 102 9.90 2.24 20.05
C LEU A 102 8.52 1.76 20.52
N GLY A 103 8.44 0.82 21.47
CA GLY A 103 7.18 0.21 21.90
C GLY A 103 6.44 -0.51 20.76
N ARG A 104 7.18 -1.13 19.83
CA ARG A 104 6.66 -1.83 18.65
C ARG A 104 7.19 -3.27 18.64
N GLY A 105 6.46 -4.20 18.02
CA GLY A 105 6.95 -5.58 17.89
C GLY A 105 8.09 -5.71 16.89
N GLU A 106 9.02 -6.65 17.12
CA GLU A 106 10.18 -6.90 16.24
C GLU A 106 9.81 -7.12 14.77
N LYS A 107 8.75 -7.90 14.52
CA LYS A 107 8.22 -8.11 13.17
C LYS A 107 7.90 -6.77 12.49
N ALA A 108 7.27 -5.84 13.20
CA ALA A 108 6.95 -4.53 12.65
C ALA A 108 8.22 -3.73 12.31
N LEU A 109 9.29 -3.88 13.10
CA LEU A 109 10.60 -3.28 12.82
C LEU A 109 11.26 -3.90 11.59
N ARG A 110 11.28 -5.23 11.45
CA ARG A 110 11.81 -5.90 10.25
C ARG A 110 11.11 -5.39 8.99
N TRP A 111 9.77 -5.32 9.00
CA TRP A 111 9.01 -4.74 7.89
C TRP A 111 9.25 -3.24 7.68
N ALA A 112 9.58 -2.48 8.73
CA ALA A 112 9.93 -1.07 8.61
C ALA A 112 11.33 -0.87 8.01
N LEU A 113 12.32 -1.63 8.45
CA LEU A 113 13.68 -1.62 7.91
C LEU A 113 13.71 -2.05 6.44
N TYR A 114 12.92 -3.06 6.06
CA TYR A 114 12.76 -3.46 4.67
C TYR A 114 12.19 -2.32 3.82
N ARG A 115 11.15 -1.63 4.30
CA ARG A 115 10.57 -0.47 3.61
C ARG A 115 11.52 0.72 3.50
N LEU A 116 12.51 0.81 4.39
CA LEU A 116 13.59 1.79 4.34
C LEU A 116 14.80 1.29 3.50
N ASN A 117 14.72 0.10 2.90
CA ASN A 117 15.79 -0.56 2.15
C ASN A 117 17.10 -0.76 2.95
N LEU A 118 16.99 -0.92 4.28
CA LEU A 118 18.15 -1.16 5.15
C LEU A 118 18.45 -2.66 5.31
N ILE A 119 17.45 -3.51 5.08
CA ILE A 119 17.58 -4.97 5.08
C ILE A 119 16.91 -5.55 3.82
N PRO A 120 17.32 -6.73 3.35
CA PRO A 120 16.60 -7.46 2.31
C PRO A 120 15.20 -7.88 2.78
N PHE A 121 14.39 -8.37 1.84
CA PHE A 121 13.02 -8.81 2.10
C PHE A 121 12.99 -9.89 3.21
N PRO A 122 12.19 -9.73 4.28
CA PRO A 122 12.18 -10.64 5.42
C PRO A 122 11.34 -11.88 5.11
N VAL A 123 11.95 -12.88 4.46
CA VAL A 123 11.29 -14.13 4.03
C VAL A 123 10.67 -14.87 5.23
N ASP A 124 11.36 -14.88 6.38
CA ASP A 124 10.92 -15.59 7.58
C ASP A 124 9.60 -15.05 8.16
N ASP A 125 9.28 -13.79 7.89
CA ASP A 125 8.08 -13.12 8.39
C ASP A 125 6.88 -13.23 7.44
N VAL A 126 7.08 -13.78 6.25
CA VAL A 126 6.01 -13.99 5.27
C VAL A 126 5.13 -15.13 5.77
N PRO A 127 3.84 -14.87 6.10
CA PRO A 127 2.94 -15.96 6.40
C PRO A 127 2.89 -16.89 5.18
N ALA A 128 2.88 -18.19 5.42
CA ALA A 128 2.73 -19.18 4.36
C ALA A 128 1.55 -18.77 3.44
N PRO A 129 1.66 -19.00 2.12
CA PRO A 129 0.60 -18.65 1.19
C PRO A 129 -0.73 -19.14 1.76
N HIS A 130 -1.68 -18.22 1.93
CA HIS A 130 -3.01 -18.62 2.36
C HIS A 130 -3.51 -19.64 1.34
N ALA A 131 -3.73 -20.89 1.79
CA ALA A 131 -4.31 -21.92 0.94
C ALA A 131 -5.54 -21.31 0.29
N GLU A 132 -5.58 -21.31 -1.05
CA GLU A 132 -6.62 -20.56 -1.76
C GLU A 132 -7.98 -20.95 -1.19
N PRO A 133 -8.79 -19.98 -0.75
CA PRO A 133 -10.11 -20.30 -0.25
C PRO A 133 -10.85 -21.02 -1.38
N LYS A 134 -11.27 -22.26 -1.13
CA LYS A 134 -12.08 -23.03 -2.08
C LYS A 134 -13.25 -22.14 -2.50
N LYS A 135 -13.24 -21.64 -3.74
CA LYS A 135 -14.25 -20.72 -4.27
C LYS A 135 -15.59 -21.42 -4.16
N LYS A 136 -16.40 -21.04 -3.18
CA LYS A 136 -17.79 -21.52 -3.08
C LYS A 136 -18.48 -21.15 -4.39
N PRO A 137 -19.28 -22.06 -4.98
CA PRO A 137 -20.00 -21.72 -6.20
C PRO A 137 -20.90 -20.51 -5.94
N LYS A 138 -20.90 -19.55 -6.88
CA LYS A 138 -21.78 -18.38 -6.81
C LYS A 138 -23.23 -18.86 -6.82
N ALA A 139 -24.07 -18.27 -5.96
CA ALA A 139 -25.48 -18.64 -5.84
C ALA A 139 -26.30 -18.40 -7.12
N TYR A 140 -25.80 -17.56 -8.03
CA TYR A 140 -26.42 -17.31 -9.33
C TYR A 140 -25.36 -16.96 -10.38
N THR A 141 -25.69 -17.17 -11.65
CA THR A 141 -24.88 -16.76 -12.79
C THR A 141 -25.40 -15.45 -13.41
N VAL A 142 -24.51 -14.72 -14.10
CA VAL A 142 -24.91 -13.50 -14.83
C VAL A 142 -25.95 -13.83 -15.91
N ALA A 143 -25.81 -14.99 -16.57
CA ALA A 143 -26.75 -15.47 -17.57
C ALA A 143 -28.16 -15.67 -16.99
N GLU A 144 -28.28 -16.22 -15.78
CA GLU A 144 -29.57 -16.33 -15.09
C GLU A 144 -30.20 -14.97 -14.80
N LYS A 145 -29.42 -14.00 -14.31
CA LYS A 145 -29.91 -12.64 -14.07
C LYS A 145 -30.36 -11.94 -15.35
N ARG A 146 -29.67 -12.17 -16.47
CA ARG A 146 -30.04 -11.61 -17.79
C ARG A 146 -31.31 -12.18 -18.39
N LYS A 147 -31.80 -13.34 -17.92
CA LYS A 147 -33.14 -13.83 -18.30
C LYS A 147 -34.26 -12.90 -17.82
N THR A 148 -34.07 -12.26 -16.67
CA THR A 148 -35.05 -11.35 -16.06
C THR A 148 -34.76 -9.89 -16.42
N HIS A 149 -33.49 -9.50 -16.43
CA HIS A 149 -33.04 -8.14 -16.71
C HIS A 149 -32.00 -8.19 -17.83
N PRO A 150 -32.40 -8.07 -19.12
CA PRO A 150 -31.52 -8.26 -20.27
C PRO A 150 -30.23 -7.45 -20.21
N ASN A 151 -30.30 -6.22 -19.70
CA ASN A 151 -29.19 -5.27 -19.62
C ASN A 151 -28.48 -5.32 -18.25
N ALA A 152 -28.71 -6.36 -17.44
CA ALA A 152 -28.03 -6.53 -16.16
C ALA A 152 -26.52 -6.65 -16.34
N TYR A 153 -25.81 -5.86 -15.53
CA TYR A 153 -24.34 -5.74 -15.53
C TYR A 153 -23.74 -5.24 -16.84
N GLU A 154 -24.54 -4.76 -17.79
CA GLU A 154 -24.01 -4.06 -18.95
C GLU A 154 -23.49 -2.67 -18.53
N PRO A 155 -22.43 -2.16 -19.16
CA PRO A 155 -22.00 -0.79 -18.94
C PRO A 155 -23.14 0.18 -19.27
N TRP A 156 -23.26 1.27 -18.52
CA TRP A 156 -24.21 2.33 -18.80
C TRP A 156 -23.78 3.07 -20.06
N SER A 157 -24.69 3.17 -21.03
CA SER A 157 -24.46 3.92 -22.27
C SER A 157 -24.81 5.41 -22.08
N THR A 158 -25.01 6.16 -23.17
CA THR A 158 -25.51 7.55 -23.13
C THR A 158 -26.96 7.66 -22.67
N GLU A 159 -27.58 6.56 -22.21
CA GLU A 159 -28.96 6.45 -21.73
C GLU A 159 -29.23 7.21 -20.42
N ASP A 160 -28.21 7.76 -19.76
CA ASP A 160 -28.34 8.55 -18.53
C ASP A 160 -29.31 9.74 -18.68
N GLN A 161 -29.29 10.42 -19.83
CA GLN A 161 -30.17 11.56 -20.09
C GLN A 161 -31.63 11.13 -20.08
N ARG A 162 -31.94 10.04 -20.79
CA ARG A 162 -33.29 9.46 -20.82
C ARG A 162 -33.72 8.99 -19.43
N LEU A 163 -32.80 8.43 -18.65
CA LEU A 163 -33.09 7.99 -17.28
C LEU A 163 -33.48 9.17 -16.38
N ALA A 164 -32.74 10.28 -16.46
CA ALA A 164 -33.03 11.49 -15.72
C ALA A 164 -34.37 12.11 -16.14
N GLU A 165 -34.66 12.20 -17.45
CA GLU A 165 -35.92 12.71 -17.97
C GLU A 165 -37.14 11.89 -17.49
N CYS A 166 -37.04 10.56 -17.52
CA CYS A 166 -38.10 9.70 -17.00
C CYS A 166 -38.30 9.87 -15.49
N CYS A 167 -37.22 10.08 -14.73
CA CYS A 167 -37.28 10.36 -13.29
C CYS A 167 -38.01 11.68 -13.00
N VAL A 168 -37.69 12.75 -13.74
CA VAL A 168 -38.36 14.06 -13.63
C VAL A 168 -39.84 13.97 -14.00
N THR A 169 -40.19 13.10 -14.95
CA THR A 169 -41.59 12.85 -15.35
C THR A 169 -42.39 12.10 -14.26
N GLY A 170 -41.72 11.63 -13.22
CA GLY A 170 -42.36 10.98 -12.07
C GLY A 170 -42.42 9.46 -12.15
N ALA A 171 -41.63 8.83 -13.04
CA ALA A 171 -41.55 7.37 -13.08
C ALA A 171 -40.96 6.82 -11.77
N SER A 172 -41.50 5.69 -11.31
CA SER A 172 -41.02 4.95 -10.13
C SER A 172 -39.77 4.13 -10.43
N LEU A 173 -39.05 3.71 -9.39
CA LEU A 173 -37.83 2.90 -9.55
C LEU A 173 -38.11 1.57 -10.26
N ALA A 174 -39.28 0.97 -10.01
CA ALA A 174 -39.70 -0.27 -10.64
C ALA A 174 -40.00 -0.11 -12.13
N GLU A 175 -40.66 0.97 -12.53
CA GLU A 175 -40.96 1.28 -13.92
C GLU A 175 -39.67 1.54 -14.71
N LEU A 176 -38.73 2.29 -14.13
CA LEU A 176 -37.41 2.52 -14.72
C LEU A 176 -36.61 1.21 -14.87
N ALA A 177 -36.67 0.33 -13.88
CA ALA A 177 -36.00 -0.98 -13.98
C ALA A 177 -36.57 -1.83 -15.13
N GLN A 178 -37.88 -1.80 -15.33
CA GLN A 178 -38.55 -2.50 -16.42
C GLN A 178 -38.21 -1.88 -17.79
N GLU A 179 -38.30 -0.56 -17.93
CA GLU A 179 -38.08 0.16 -19.19
C GLU A 179 -36.63 0.00 -19.69
N PHE A 180 -35.65 0.14 -18.79
CA PHE A 180 -34.24 0.02 -19.14
C PHE A 180 -33.75 -1.44 -19.13
N GLY A 181 -34.61 -2.40 -18.77
CA GLY A 181 -34.26 -3.82 -18.69
C GLY A 181 -33.13 -4.12 -17.70
N ARG A 182 -33.00 -3.30 -16.65
CA ARG A 182 -31.96 -3.38 -15.62
C ARG A 182 -32.58 -3.74 -14.27
N ASN A 183 -31.74 -4.15 -13.32
CA ASN A 183 -32.20 -4.39 -11.95
C ASN A 183 -32.43 -3.05 -11.22
N GLN A 184 -33.39 -3.02 -10.28
CA GLN A 184 -33.70 -1.83 -9.48
C GLN A 184 -32.46 -1.24 -8.79
N GLY A 185 -31.65 -2.07 -8.11
CA GLY A 185 -30.40 -1.59 -7.51
C GLY A 185 -29.39 -1.00 -8.50
N GLY A 186 -29.38 -1.46 -9.75
CA GLY A 186 -28.57 -0.87 -10.81
C GLY A 186 -29.08 0.50 -11.24
N ILE A 187 -30.40 0.66 -11.39
CA ILE A 187 -31.04 1.95 -11.65
C ILE A 187 -30.80 2.92 -10.49
N ALA A 188 -31.07 2.48 -9.25
CA ALA A 188 -30.90 3.27 -8.04
C ALA A 188 -29.48 3.82 -7.92
N SER A 189 -28.48 2.94 -8.03
CA SER A 189 -27.06 3.33 -7.99
C SER A 189 -26.70 4.34 -9.08
N ARG A 190 -27.36 4.26 -10.24
CA ARG A 190 -27.09 5.18 -11.35
C ARG A 190 -27.75 6.53 -11.13
N LEU A 191 -29.00 6.57 -10.68
CA LEU A 191 -29.72 7.81 -10.33
C LEU A 191 -28.91 8.64 -9.32
N LEU A 192 -28.42 7.99 -8.25
CA LEU A 192 -27.55 8.63 -7.26
C LEU A 192 -26.23 9.14 -7.84
N LYS A 193 -25.69 8.46 -8.87
CA LYS A 193 -24.43 8.84 -9.50
C LYS A 193 -24.56 10.00 -10.49
N ILE A 194 -25.72 10.12 -11.14
CA ILE A 194 -25.99 11.20 -12.11
C ILE A 194 -26.69 12.40 -11.46
N ASP A 195 -26.97 12.34 -10.16
CA ASP A 195 -27.64 13.38 -9.38
C ASP A 195 -28.99 13.79 -10.01
N ALA A 196 -29.79 12.78 -10.37
CA ALA A 196 -31.11 13.00 -10.95
C ALA A 196 -32.12 13.48 -9.89
N ASP A 197 -33.12 14.24 -10.33
CA ASP A 197 -34.25 14.68 -9.50
C ASP A 197 -35.50 13.86 -9.80
N GLY A 198 -36.28 13.50 -8.77
CA GLY A 198 -37.60 12.88 -8.93
C GLY A 198 -37.92 11.79 -7.90
N PRO A 199 -39.14 11.22 -7.93
CA PRO A 199 -39.62 10.25 -6.93
C PRO A 199 -38.80 8.95 -6.92
N ALA A 200 -38.28 8.50 -8.06
CA ALA A 200 -37.43 7.30 -8.11
C ALA A 200 -36.09 7.46 -7.39
N VAL A 201 -35.62 8.69 -7.13
CA VAL A 201 -34.39 8.94 -6.38
C VAL A 201 -34.61 8.73 -4.89
N GLU A 202 -35.76 9.15 -4.36
CA GLU A 202 -36.16 8.85 -2.99
C GLU A 202 -36.27 7.33 -2.78
N GLU A 203 -36.91 6.62 -3.71
CA GLU A 203 -36.96 5.15 -3.71
C GLU A 203 -35.56 4.51 -3.83
N ALA A 204 -34.63 5.15 -4.56
CA ALA A 204 -33.26 4.68 -4.71
C ALA A 204 -32.47 4.72 -3.38
N TRP A 205 -32.68 5.76 -2.57
CA TRP A 205 -32.10 5.84 -1.23
C TRP A 205 -32.63 4.74 -0.31
N GLU A 206 -33.91 4.41 -0.40
CA GLU A 206 -34.52 3.31 0.38
C GLU A 206 -34.06 1.93 -0.10
N HIS A 207 -33.85 1.75 -1.41
CA HIS A 207 -33.44 0.48 -2.00
C HIS A 207 -31.93 0.18 -1.82
N GLY A 208 -31.11 1.20 -1.57
CA GLY A 208 -29.65 1.11 -1.46
C GLY A 208 -29.08 1.14 -0.04
N GLY A 209 -29.93 1.08 1.00
CA GLY A 209 -29.54 1.04 2.42
C GLY A 209 -28.91 -0.26 2.89
#